data_AF-A0ABD3EX68-F1
#
_entry.id   AF-A0ABD3EX68-F1
#
_cell.length_a   1.000
_cell.length_b   1.000
_cell.length_c   1.000
_cell.angle_alpha   90.00
_cell.angle_beta   90.00
_cell.angle_gamma   90.00
#
_symmetry.space_group_name_H-M   'P 1'
#
loop_
_entity.id
_entity.type
_entity.pdbx_description
1 polymer ?
#
loop_
_entity_poly.entity_id
_entity_poly.type
_entity_poly.pdbx_seq_one_letter_code
_entity_poly.pdbx_strand_id
1 'polypeptide(L)'
;MTQVKSLFDVLKLSQRDFLHFCRSTECIKPVETLRQNIPTDCLITYHGVARNLSEEVSTLYNECAKVVGAADKTDEDYVYRYFLD
;
A
#
# COMPACT_ATOMS: atom_id res chain seq x y z
N MET A 1 -3.64 12.38 16.11
CA MET A 1 -3.22 12.57 14.71
C MET A 1 -1.99 11.70 14.48
N THR A 2 -2.07 10.75 13.56
CA THR A 2 -0.90 9.93 13.17
C THR A 2 0.07 10.84 12.43
N GLN A 3 1.23 11.12 13.02
CA GLN A 3 2.23 11.97 12.38
C GLN A 3 2.94 11.15 11.29
N VAL A 4 2.55 11.34 10.04
CA VAL A 4 3.20 10.73 8.86
C VAL A 4 4.54 11.43 8.67
N LYS A 5 5.64 10.74 8.96
CA LYS A 5 7.02 11.22 8.84
C LYS A 5 7.76 10.61 7.66
N SER A 6 7.26 9.49 7.12
CA SER A 6 7.76 8.85 5.91
C SER A 6 6.61 8.26 5.10
N LEU A 7 6.86 7.97 3.81
CA LEU A 7 5.93 7.23 2.96
C LEU A 7 5.49 5.90 3.60
N PHE A 8 6.37 5.27 4.38
CA PHE A 8 6.07 3.98 5.02
C PHE A 8 5.18 4.11 6.26
N ASP A 9 4.98 5.31 6.81
CA ASP A 9 3.98 5.53 7.87
C ASP A 9 2.55 5.36 7.36
N VAL A 10 2.35 5.29 6.03
CA VAL A 10 1.07 4.92 5.40
C VAL A 10 0.59 3.53 5.88
N LEU A 11 1.49 2.61 6.22
CA LEU A 11 1.15 1.30 6.79
C LEU A 11 0.53 1.38 8.20
N LYS A 12 0.64 2.54 8.87
CA LYS A 12 0.08 2.79 10.20
C LYS A 12 -1.25 3.54 10.16
N LEU A 13 -1.77 3.81 8.97
CA LEU A 13 -3.08 4.44 8.80
C LEU A 13 -4.20 3.50 9.26
N SER A 14 -5.38 4.08 9.48
CA SER A 14 -6.59 3.26 9.66
C SER A 14 -6.81 2.40 8.42
N GLN A 15 -7.48 1.24 8.57
CA GLN A 15 -7.75 0.36 7.43
C GLN A 15 -8.48 1.09 6.29
N ARG A 16 -9.41 2.00 6.63
CA ARG A 16 -10.13 2.83 5.66
C ARG A 16 -9.18 3.77 4.91
N ASP A 17 -8.36 4.51 5.63
CA ASP A 17 -7.45 5.49 5.02
C ASP A 17 -6.34 4.80 4.20
N PHE A 18 -5.87 3.65 4.68
CA PHE A 18 -4.93 2.80 3.95
C PHE A 18 -5.55 2.27 2.65
N LEU A 19 -6.80 1.79 2.69
CA LEU A 19 -7.52 1.37 1.48
C LEU A 19 -7.70 2.54 0.50
N HIS A 20 -8.03 3.73 0.99
CA HIS A 20 -8.12 4.94 0.14
C HIS A 20 -6.78 5.28 -0.52
N PHE A 21 -5.67 5.21 0.24
CA PHE A 21 -4.33 5.36 -0.33
C PHE A 21 -4.08 4.32 -1.43
N CYS A 22 -4.38 3.05 -1.18
CA CYS A 22 -4.11 1.96 -2.12
C CYS A 22 -4.99 2.01 -3.39
N ARG A 23 -6.23 2.51 -3.29
CA ARG A 23 -7.14 2.70 -4.45
C ARG A 23 -6.86 4.00 -5.22
N SER A 24 -6.11 4.94 -4.65
CA SER A 24 -5.73 6.18 -5.32
C SER A 24 -4.61 5.92 -6.32
N THR A 25 -4.94 6.02 -7.61
CA THR A 25 -3.98 5.91 -8.72
C THR A 25 -2.79 6.85 -8.55
N GLU A 26 -3.03 8.08 -8.10
CA GLU A 26 -1.99 9.09 -7.87
C GLU A 26 -1.04 8.72 -6.71
N CYS A 27 -1.50 7.91 -5.76
CA CYS A 27 -0.71 7.44 -4.64
C CYS A 27 0.04 6.14 -4.94
N ILE A 28 -0.62 5.18 -5.59
CA ILE A 28 -0.06 3.84 -5.80
C ILE A 28 0.89 3.76 -6.99
N LYS A 29 0.67 4.53 -8.07
CA LYS A 29 1.55 4.50 -9.27
C LYS A 29 3.01 4.85 -8.96
N PRO A 30 3.32 5.88 -8.16
CA PRO A 30 4.70 6.16 -7.77
C PRO A 30 5.34 4.99 -6.99
N VAL A 31 4.58 4.34 -6.10
CA VAL A 31 5.06 3.18 -5.33
C VAL A 31 5.36 1.99 -6.27
N GLU A 32 4.46 1.71 -7.21
CA GLU A 32 4.66 0.66 -8.21
C GLU A 32 5.89 0.93 -9.09
N THR A 33 6.00 2.16 -9.59
CA THR A 33 7.13 2.59 -10.44
C THR A 33 8.44 2.46 -9.68
N LEU A 34 8.48 2.88 -8.41
CA LEU A 34 9.66 2.72 -7.56
C LEU A 34 9.99 1.24 -7.36
N ARG A 35 9.00 0.39 -7.05
CA ARG A 35 9.19 -1.05 -6.88
C ARG A 35 9.83 -1.71 -8.10
N GLN A 36 9.42 -1.30 -9.30
CA GLN A 36 9.90 -1.88 -10.56
C GLN A 36 11.34 -1.45 -10.92
N ASN A 37 11.80 -0.31 -10.40
CA ASN A 37 13.07 0.30 -10.81
C ASN A 37 14.13 0.34 -9.70
N ILE A 38 13.75 0.10 -8.45
CA ILE A 38 14.69 0.10 -7.31
C ILE A 38 15.62 -1.13 -7.36
N PRO A 39 16.92 -0.98 -7.02
CA PRO A 39 17.81 -2.13 -6.87
C PRO A 39 17.31 -3.09 -5.78
N THR A 40 17.56 -4.40 -5.95
CA THR A 40 17.09 -5.45 -5.01
C THR A 40 17.53 -5.21 -3.57
N ASP A 41 18.75 -4.73 -3.34
CA ASP A 41 19.33 -4.49 -2.00
C ASP A 41 19.66 -3.02 -1.79
N CYS A 42 18.65 -2.16 -1.87
CA CYS A 42 18.80 -0.73 -1.67
C CYS A 42 18.92 -0.41 -0.16
N LEU A 43 20.10 -0.65 0.39
CA LEU A 43 20.43 -0.37 1.79
C LEU A 43 20.73 1.12 1.97
N ILE A 44 19.86 1.81 2.71
CA ILE A 44 19.99 3.24 3.01
C ILE A 44 20.02 3.47 4.52
N THR A 45 20.57 4.61 4.94
CA THR A 45 20.38 5.12 6.31
C THR A 45 19.37 6.26 6.25
N TYR A 46 18.22 6.08 6.91
CA TYR A 46 17.17 7.08 6.97
C TYR A 46 16.82 7.38 8.44
N HIS A 47 16.92 8.65 8.84
CA HIS A 47 16.82 9.09 10.25
C HIS A 47 17.72 8.30 11.21
N GLY A 48 18.96 8.01 10.79
CA GLY A 48 19.94 7.28 11.61
C GLY A 48 19.68 5.78 11.74
N VAL A 49 18.69 5.23 11.02
CA VAL A 49 18.38 3.79 11.02
C VAL A 49 18.69 3.19 9.65
N ALA A 50 19.41 2.08 9.64
CA ALA A 50 19.66 1.29 8.44
C ALA A 50 18.39 0.57 7.99
N ARG A 51 18.03 0.71 6.72
CA ARG A 51 16.78 0.22 6.12
C ARG A 51 17.04 -0.35 4.74
N ASN A 52 16.29 -1.38 4.35
CA ASN A 52 16.25 -1.84 2.96
C ASN A 52 15.05 -1.19 2.26
N LEU A 53 15.31 -0.14 1.48
CA LEU A 53 14.25 0.61 0.80
C LEU A 53 13.51 -0.27 -0.22
N SER A 54 14.20 -1.22 -0.85
CA SER A 54 13.59 -2.15 -1.81
C SER A 54 12.55 -3.05 -1.13
N GLU A 55 12.89 -3.55 0.05
CA GLU A 55 12.00 -4.37 0.86
C GLU A 55 10.80 -3.56 1.38
N GLU A 56 11.03 -2.33 1.85
CA GLU A 56 9.95 -1.47 2.36
C GLU A 56 8.94 -1.09 1.26
N VAL A 57 9.41 -0.74 0.07
CA VAL A 57 8.54 -0.42 -1.09
C VAL A 57 7.77 -1.66 -1.55
N SER A 58 8.44 -2.80 -1.63
CA SER A 58 7.80 -4.07 -1.99
C SER A 58 6.72 -4.48 -0.98
N THR A 59 7.01 -4.29 0.31
CA THR A 59 6.05 -4.55 1.39
C THR A 59 4.83 -3.66 1.27
N LEU A 60 5.00 -2.34 1.06
CA LEU A 60 3.88 -1.41 0.89
C LEU A 60 2.99 -1.80 -0.30
N TYR A 61 3.60 -2.11 -1.45
CA TYR A 61 2.85 -2.53 -2.64
C TYR A 61 2.06 -3.82 -2.40
N ASN A 62 2.68 -4.82 -1.76
CA ASN A 62 2.04 -6.10 -1.48
C ASN A 62 0.88 -5.97 -0.50
N GLU A 63 1.02 -5.14 0.54
CA GLU A 63 -0.09 -4.86 1.48
C GLU A 63 -1.23 -4.14 0.78
N CYS A 64 -0.94 -3.22 -0.15
CA CYS A 64 -1.98 -2.60 -0.97
C CYS A 64 -2.74 -3.62 -1.83
N ALA A 65 -2.04 -4.55 -2.48
CA ALA A 65 -2.68 -5.61 -3.27
C ALA A 65 -3.61 -6.50 -2.42
N LYS A 66 -3.21 -6.80 -1.18
CA LYS A 66 -4.04 -7.59 -0.25
C LYS A 66 -5.32 -6.86 0.14
N VAL A 67 -5.23 -5.59 0.54
CA VAL A 67 -6.42 -4.85 1.03
C VAL A 67 -7.37 -4.50 -0.11
N VAL A 68 -6.84 -4.16 -1.30
CA VAL A 68 -7.67 -3.92 -2.50
C VAL A 68 -8.35 -5.21 -2.92
N GLY A 69 -7.60 -6.31 -3.04
CA GLY A 69 -8.18 -7.61 -3.41
C GLY A 69 -9.21 -8.15 -2.40
N ALA A 70 -9.07 -7.83 -1.11
CA ALA A 70 -10.09 -8.15 -0.12
C ALA A 70 -11.34 -7.27 -0.28
N ALA A 71 -11.17 -5.96 -0.52
CA ALA A 71 -12.27 -5.03 -0.69
C ALA A 71 -13.07 -5.31 -1.98
N ASP A 72 -12.40 -5.64 -3.08
CA ASP A 72 -13.06 -5.93 -4.35
C ASP A 72 -13.90 -7.21 -4.26
N LYS A 73 -13.43 -8.24 -3.56
CA LYS A 73 -14.23 -9.44 -3.25
C LYS A 73 -15.47 -9.12 -2.43
N THR A 74 -15.35 -8.23 -1.42
CA THR A 74 -16.53 -7.83 -0.62
C THR A 74 -17.52 -7.01 -1.43
N ASP A 75 -17.04 -6.17 -2.35
CA ASP A 75 -17.88 -5.38 -3.25
C ASP A 75 -18.61 -6.30 -4.24
N GLU A 76 -17.93 -7.30 -4.80
CA GLU A 76 -18.54 -8.35 -5.64
C GLU A 76 -19.61 -9.15 -4.89
N ASP A 77 -19.31 -9.68 -3.70
CA ASP A 77 -20.25 -10.43 -2.87
C ASP A 77 -21.50 -9.60 -2.53
N TYR A 78 -21.34 -8.30 -2.30
CA TYR A 78 -22.45 -7.38 -2.06
C TYR A 78 -23.31 -7.21 -3.32
N VAL A 79 -22.70 -7.00 -4.49
CA VAL A 79 -23.44 -6.89 -5.76
C VAL A 79 -24.20 -8.18 -6.05
N TYR A 80 -23.58 -9.35 -5.89
CA TYR A 80 -24.24 -10.64 -6.11
C TYR A 80 -25.48 -10.83 -5.24
N ARG A 81 -25.40 -10.48 -3.95
CA ARG A 81 -26.53 -10.64 -3.01
C ARG A 81 -27.69 -9.67 -3.25
N TYR A 82 -27.44 -8.49 -3.82
CA TYR A 82 -28.47 -7.46 -3.97
C TYR A 82 -29.10 -7.38 -5.36
N PHE A 83 -28.46 -7.94 -6.39
CA PHE A 83 -28.92 -7.83 -7.77
C PHE A 83 -29.36 -9.16 -8.41
N LEU A 84 -29.23 -10.29 -7.71
CA LEU A 84 -29.70 -11.61 -8.19
C LEU A 84 -30.77 -12.26 -7.29
N ASP A 85 -31.28 -11.52 -6.30
CA ASP A 85 -32.49 -11.85 -5.53
C ASP A 85 -33.69 -11.04 -6.03
#